data_AF-A0A8S2YRX5-F1
#
_entry.id   AF-A0A8S2YRX5-F1
#
_cell.length_a   1.000
_cell.length_b   1.000
_cell.length_c   1.000
_cell.angle_alpha   90.00
_cell.angle_beta   90.00
_cell.angle_gamma   90.00
#
_symmetry.space_group_name_H-M   'P 1'
#
loop_
_entity.id
_entity.type
_entity.pdbx_description
1 polymer ?
#
loop_
_entity_poly.entity_id
_entity_poly.type
_entity_poly.pdbx_seq_one_letter_code
_entity_poly.pdbx_strand_id
1 'polypeptide(L)'
;SPFSILTRSKHFKVASYLNWRLSDELTKAVNSNDLPSVRRLVHAGASVDSQNKQNLLTAVQHNNLEMVVFLCEMGARISDECLEQSGTRPQIISFLNQRRIERKLRLAAAQGNFNTVVQCQREGADINAKNCHG
;
A
#
# COMPACT_ATOMS: atom_id res chain seq x y z
N SER A 1 2.30 -9.93 -17.87
CA SER A 1 0.85 -9.65 -17.89
C SER A 1 0.50 -8.96 -19.20
N PRO A 2 -0.70 -9.15 -19.80
CA PRO A 2 -1.14 -8.37 -20.95
C PRO A 2 -0.95 -6.85 -20.77
N PHE A 3 -1.04 -6.38 -19.52
CA PHE A 3 -0.74 -4.99 -19.14
C PHE A 3 0.71 -4.55 -19.41
N SER A 4 1.70 -5.40 -19.12
CA SER A 4 3.13 -5.08 -19.36
C SER A 4 3.50 -5.06 -20.84
N ILE A 5 2.69 -5.68 -21.69
CA ILE A 5 2.82 -5.65 -23.15
C ILE A 5 2.20 -4.35 -23.70
N LEU A 6 1.07 -3.91 -23.13
CA LEU A 6 0.34 -2.72 -23.57
C LEU A 6 1.05 -1.39 -23.25
N THR A 7 1.79 -1.29 -22.14
CA THR A 7 2.53 -0.08 -21.75
C THR A 7 3.69 0.26 -22.70
N ARG A 8 4.20 -0.72 -23.46
CA ARG A 8 5.22 -0.51 -24.51
C ARG A 8 4.64 -0.12 -25.88
N SER A 9 3.31 -0.16 -26.02
CA SER A 9 2.61 0.08 -27.29
C SER A 9 1.93 1.45 -27.34
N LYS A 10 1.68 1.97 -28.55
CA LYS A 10 0.96 3.22 -28.83
C LYS A 10 -0.49 3.29 -28.28
N HIS A 11 -0.97 2.29 -27.53
CA HIS A 11 -2.36 2.17 -27.05
C HIS A 11 -2.55 2.53 -25.57
N PHE A 12 -1.98 3.66 -25.13
CA PHE A 12 -2.11 4.17 -23.76
C PHE A 12 -3.57 4.26 -23.25
N LYS A 13 -4.51 4.69 -24.11
CA LYS A 13 -5.93 4.80 -23.74
C LYS A 13 -6.56 3.46 -23.32
N VAL A 14 -6.22 2.37 -24.00
CA VAL A 14 -6.75 1.03 -23.69
C VAL A 14 -6.16 0.51 -22.39
N ALA A 15 -4.84 0.70 -22.20
CA ALA A 15 -4.17 0.32 -20.95
C ALA A 15 -4.74 1.07 -19.74
N SER A 16 -4.94 2.39 -19.86
CA SER A 16 -5.51 3.23 -18.81
C SER A 16 -6.97 2.85 -18.50
N TYR A 17 -7.77 2.53 -19.52
CA TYR A 17 -9.14 2.05 -19.33
C TYR A 17 -9.20 0.70 -18.59
N LEU A 18 -8.36 -0.26 -18.98
CA LEU A 18 -8.28 -1.56 -18.31
C LEU A 18 -7.82 -1.42 -16.85
N ASN A 19 -6.81 -0.58 -16.60
CA ASN A 19 -6.33 -0.31 -15.24
C ASN A 19 -7.42 0.35 -14.38
N TRP A 20 -8.14 1.33 -14.92
CA TRP A 20 -9.25 1.96 -14.22
C TRP A 20 -10.32 0.93 -13.83
N ARG A 21 -10.72 0.05 -14.76
CA ARG A 21 -11.72 -0.99 -14.53
C ARG A 21 -11.27 -2.02 -13.49
N LEU A 22 -10.04 -2.52 -13.60
CA LEU A 22 -9.47 -3.45 -12.62
C LEU A 22 -9.39 -2.81 -11.22
N SER A 23 -9.01 -1.54 -11.16
CA SER A 23 -8.97 -0.80 -9.90
C SER A 23 -10.38 -0.58 -9.34
N ASP A 24 -11.43 -0.53 -10.16
CA ASP A 24 -12.83 -0.39 -9.71
C ASP A 24 -13.36 -1.69 -9.12
N GLU A 25 -13.07 -2.80 -9.79
CA GLU A 25 -13.34 -4.15 -9.29
C GLU A 25 -12.59 -4.40 -7.99
N LEU A 26 -11.34 -3.92 -7.86
CA LEU A 26 -10.56 -4.01 -6.63
C LEU A 26 -11.26 -3.30 -5.47
N THR A 27 -11.73 -2.07 -5.66
CA THR A 27 -12.45 -1.32 -4.62
C THR A 27 -13.72 -2.03 -4.19
N LYS A 28 -14.48 -2.61 -5.12
CA LYS A 28 -15.67 -3.41 -4.79
C LYS A 28 -15.32 -4.63 -3.92
N ALA A 29 -14.24 -5.35 -4.27
CA ALA A 29 -13.77 -6.49 -3.50
C ALA A 29 -13.31 -6.09 -2.08
N VAL A 30 -12.64 -4.93 -1.96
CA VAL A 30 -12.26 -4.38 -0.64
C VAL A 30 -13.49 -4.01 0.18
N ASN A 31 -14.47 -3.33 -0.41
CA ASN A 31 -15.72 -2.93 0.26
C ASN A 31 -16.55 -4.15 0.71
N SER A 32 -16.44 -5.28 0.00
CA SER A 32 -17.07 -6.54 0.39
C SER A 32 -16.20 -7.38 1.34
N ASN A 33 -15.03 -6.86 1.75
CA ASN A 33 -14.04 -7.55 2.59
C ASN A 33 -13.58 -8.91 2.00
N ASP A 34 -13.56 -9.05 0.67
CA ASP A 34 -13.20 -10.28 -0.06
C ASP A 34 -11.70 -10.31 -0.39
N LEU A 35 -10.89 -10.78 0.56
CA LEU A 35 -9.44 -10.91 0.41
C LEU A 35 -9.01 -11.80 -0.77
N PRO A 36 -9.62 -12.98 -1.04
CA PRO A 36 -9.32 -13.77 -2.23
C PRO A 36 -9.48 -12.98 -3.54
N SER A 37 -10.56 -12.22 -3.71
CA SER A 37 -10.76 -11.39 -4.91
C SER A 37 -9.75 -10.24 -4.98
N VAL A 38 -9.48 -9.58 -3.86
CA VAL A 38 -8.43 -8.54 -3.75
C VAL A 38 -7.09 -9.08 -4.23
N ARG A 39 -6.66 -10.26 -3.75
CA ARG A 39 -5.41 -10.89 -4.18
C ARG A 39 -5.40 -11.14 -5.68
N ARG A 40 -6.44 -11.76 -6.25
CA ARG A 40 -6.52 -12.04 -7.70
C ARG A 40 -6.42 -10.76 -8.53
N LEU A 41 -7.14 -9.70 -8.15
CA LEU A 41 -7.19 -8.44 -8.90
C LEU A 41 -5.85 -7.69 -8.86
N VAL A 42 -5.18 -7.66 -7.70
CA VAL A 42 -3.84 -7.07 -7.60
C VAL A 42 -2.83 -7.85 -8.44
N HIS A 43 -2.86 -9.18 -8.42
CA HIS A 43 -1.99 -10.01 -9.29
C HIS A 43 -2.30 -9.84 -10.78
N ALA A 44 -3.55 -9.50 -11.14
CA ALA A 44 -3.93 -9.15 -12.51
C ALA A 44 -3.40 -7.78 -12.96
N GLY A 45 -2.93 -6.94 -12.03
CA GLY A 45 -2.37 -5.61 -12.28
C GLY A 45 -3.27 -4.46 -11.87
N ALA A 46 -4.29 -4.69 -11.01
CA ALA A 46 -5.06 -3.60 -10.42
C ALA A 46 -4.17 -2.71 -9.56
N SER A 47 -4.33 -1.39 -9.67
CA SER A 47 -3.61 -0.45 -8.82
C SER A 47 -4.20 -0.43 -7.41
N VAL A 48 -3.39 -0.73 -6.40
CA VAL A 48 -3.79 -0.66 -4.99
C VAL A 48 -3.99 0.77 -4.49
N ASP A 49 -3.30 1.72 -5.10
CA ASP A 49 -3.25 3.15 -4.73
C ASP A 49 -3.86 4.01 -5.85
N SER A 50 -4.94 3.54 -6.45
CA SER A 50 -5.66 4.29 -7.47
C SER A 50 -6.23 5.60 -6.89
N GLN A 51 -6.01 6.70 -7.61
CA GLN A 51 -6.44 8.04 -7.23
C GLN A 51 -7.93 8.05 -6.85
N ASN A 52 -8.25 8.60 -5.67
CA ASN A 52 -9.58 8.68 -5.05
C ASN A 52 -10.14 7.38 -4.43
N LYS A 53 -9.38 6.29 -4.39
CA LYS A 53 -9.82 5.03 -3.76
C LYS A 53 -9.11 4.82 -2.44
N GLN A 54 -9.87 4.89 -1.35
CA GLN A 54 -9.38 4.68 0.00
C GLN A 54 -9.38 3.20 0.39
N ASN A 55 -8.87 2.32 -0.49
CA ASN A 55 -8.91 0.86 -0.29
C ASN A 55 -8.29 0.43 1.05
N LEU A 56 -7.16 1.03 1.43
CA LEU A 56 -6.51 0.74 2.71
C LEU A 56 -7.38 1.18 3.89
N LEU A 57 -7.99 2.37 3.83
CA LEU A 57 -8.89 2.87 4.88
C LEU A 57 -10.10 1.94 5.07
N THR A 58 -10.71 1.48 3.98
CA THR A 58 -11.84 0.56 4.04
C THR A 58 -11.43 -0.78 4.67
N ALA A 59 -10.25 -1.32 4.33
CA ALA A 59 -9.72 -2.52 4.98
C ALA A 59 -9.51 -2.32 6.50
N VAL A 60 -9.03 -1.14 6.92
CA VAL A 60 -8.91 -0.74 8.34
C VAL A 60 -10.28 -0.68 9.00
N GLN A 61 -11.28 -0.08 8.34
CA GLN A 61 -12.65 0.01 8.86
C GLN A 61 -13.27 -1.38 9.08
N HIS A 62 -13.04 -2.31 8.15
CA HIS A 62 -13.43 -3.72 8.28
C HIS A 62 -12.67 -4.49 9.38
N ASN A 63 -11.65 -3.89 10.00
CA ASN A 63 -10.76 -4.54 10.97
C ASN A 63 -10.11 -5.82 10.40
N ASN A 64 -9.86 -5.86 9.09
CA ASN A 64 -9.24 -7.00 8.45
C ASN A 64 -7.72 -6.80 8.36
N LEU A 65 -7.01 -7.26 9.40
CA LEU A 65 -5.56 -7.14 9.47
C LEU A 65 -4.86 -7.78 8.25
N GLU A 66 -5.30 -8.94 7.80
CA GLU A 66 -4.67 -9.62 6.65
C GLU A 66 -4.81 -8.82 5.36
N MET A 67 -5.97 -8.20 5.14
CA MET A 67 -6.19 -7.32 3.99
C MET A 67 -5.34 -6.05 4.08
N VAL A 68 -5.23 -5.45 5.28
CA VAL A 68 -4.35 -4.29 5.52
C VAL A 68 -2.90 -4.64 5.23
N VAL A 69 -2.40 -5.76 5.77
CA VAL A 69 -1.03 -6.23 5.55
C VAL A 69 -0.77 -6.42 4.06
N PHE A 70 -1.66 -7.12 3.35
CA PHE A 70 -1.52 -7.36 1.93
C PHE A 70 -1.51 -6.08 1.10
N LEU A 71 -2.44 -5.14 1.36
CA LEU A 71 -2.49 -3.87 0.63
C LEU A 71 -1.22 -3.04 0.87
N CYS A 72 -0.70 -2.98 2.10
CA CYS A 72 0.55 -2.28 2.40
C CYS A 72 1.77 -2.93 1.72
N GLU A 73 1.85 -4.26 1.67
CA GLU A 73 2.92 -4.99 0.97
C GLU A 73 2.91 -4.72 -0.53
N MET A 74 1.72 -4.54 -1.11
CA MET A 74 1.55 -4.19 -2.53
C MET A 74 1.75 -2.69 -2.81
N GLY A 75 2.11 -1.90 -1.79
CA GLY A 75 2.49 -0.49 -1.93
C GLY A 75 1.36 0.52 -1.70
N ALA A 76 0.24 0.12 -1.09
CA ALA A 76 -0.81 1.07 -0.70
C ALA A 76 -0.24 2.15 0.24
N ARG A 77 -0.59 3.42 -0.01
CA ARG A 77 -0.17 4.53 0.84
C ARG A 77 -0.96 4.55 2.14
N ILE A 78 -0.24 4.81 3.23
CA ILE A 78 -0.83 5.02 4.55
C ILE A 78 -1.16 6.52 4.66
N SER A 79 -2.44 6.86 4.74
CA SER A 79 -2.91 8.22 5.04
C SER A 79 -3.06 8.43 6.55
N ASP A 80 -3.11 9.69 6.99
CA ASP A 80 -3.34 10.03 8.40
C ASP A 80 -4.72 9.52 8.87
N GLU A 81 -5.73 9.55 7.99
CA GLU A 81 -7.06 8.97 8.23
C GLU A 81 -6.99 7.47 8.56
N CYS A 82 -6.09 6.72 7.92
CA CYS A 82 -5.90 5.29 8.24
C CYS A 82 -5.40 5.10 9.67
N LEU A 83 -4.49 5.98 10.14
CA LEU A 83 -3.97 5.94 11.49
C LEU A 83 -5.05 6.29 12.51
N GLU A 84 -5.82 7.35 12.26
CA GLU A 84 -6.93 7.77 13.12
C GLU A 84 -7.99 6.68 13.26
N GLN A 85 -8.44 6.09 12.14
CA GLN A 85 -9.44 5.02 12.16
C GLN A 85 -8.91 3.72 12.77
N SER A 86 -7.60 3.50 12.75
CA SER A 86 -6.96 2.34 13.38
C SER A 86 -6.80 2.47 14.90
N GLY A 87 -7.08 3.64 15.50
CA GLY A 87 -6.83 3.93 16.91
C GLY A 87 -7.41 2.93 17.92
N THR A 88 -8.55 2.32 17.60
CA THR A 88 -9.19 1.29 18.46
C THR A 88 -8.74 -0.14 18.15
N ARG A 89 -7.83 -0.34 17.20
CA ARG A 89 -7.40 -1.64 16.67
C ARG A 89 -5.88 -1.80 16.87
N PRO A 90 -5.43 -2.25 18.05
CA PRO A 90 -4.02 -2.20 18.46
C PRO A 90 -3.06 -2.90 17.50
N GLN A 91 -3.48 -4.01 16.89
CA GLN A 91 -2.66 -4.74 15.91
C GLN A 91 -2.51 -4.00 14.57
N ILE A 92 -3.56 -3.31 14.13
CA ILE A 92 -3.54 -2.56 12.87
C ILE A 92 -2.75 -1.27 13.05
N ILE A 93 -2.98 -0.52 14.12
CA ILE A 93 -2.26 0.74 14.37
C ILE A 93 -0.76 0.51 14.60
N SER A 94 -0.37 -0.57 15.29
CA SER A 94 1.04 -0.90 15.48
C SER A 94 1.72 -1.23 14.14
N PHE A 95 1.07 -2.05 13.30
CA PHE A 95 1.56 -2.38 11.96
C PHE A 95 1.68 -1.15 11.05
N LEU A 96 0.65 -0.32 10.97
CA LEU A 96 0.66 0.89 10.13
C LEU A 96 1.72 1.89 10.58
N ASN A 97 1.89 2.09 11.90
CA ASN A 97 2.93 2.97 12.42
C ASN A 97 4.33 2.47 12.09
N GLN A 98 4.59 1.17 12.26
CA GLN A 98 5.87 0.58 11.90
C GLN A 98 6.19 0.81 10.41
N ARG A 99 5.24 0.47 9.52
CA ARG A 99 5.41 0.67 8.06
C ARG A 99 5.62 2.13 7.67
N ARG A 100 4.94 3.06 8.37
CA ARG A 100 5.10 4.51 8.16
C ARG A 100 6.51 4.98 8.51
N ILE A 101 7.03 4.56 9.67
CA ILE A 101 8.37 4.91 10.13
C ILE A 101 9.43 4.29 9.21
N GLU A 102 9.29 3.01 8.83
CA GLU A 102 10.19 2.36 7.86
C GLU A 102 10.23 3.10 6.51
N ARG A 103 9.07 3.53 6.00
CA ARG A 103 9.00 4.31 4.76
C ARG A 103 9.70 5.68 4.92
N LYS A 104 9.47 6.36 6.04
CA LYS A 104 10.12 7.64 6.36
C LYS A 104 11.64 7.48 6.45
N LEU A 105 12.12 6.41 7.10
CA LEU A 105 13.53 6.05 7.17
C LEU A 105 14.13 5.83 5.78
N ARG A 106 13.48 5.03 4.91
CA ARG A 106 13.96 4.79 3.53
C ARG A 106 14.07 6.09 2.72
N LEU A 107 13.08 6.98 2.82
CA LEU A 107 13.10 8.27 2.13
C LEU A 107 14.22 9.17 2.67
N ALA A 108 14.38 9.24 3.99
CA ALA A 108 15.44 10.02 4.62
C ALA A 108 16.85 9.51 4.25
N ALA A 109 17.04 8.18 4.23
CA ALA A 109 18.28 7.55 3.80
C ALA A 109 18.58 7.86 2.31
N ALA A 110 17.58 7.76 1.43
CA ALA A 110 17.72 8.09 0.02
C ALA A 110 18.09 9.57 -0.22
N GLN A 111 17.67 10.47 0.67
CA GLN A 111 17.95 11.90 0.59
C GLN A 111 19.22 12.32 1.35
N GLY A 112 19.89 11.41 2.06
CA GLY A 112 21.03 11.73 2.91
C GLY A 112 20.66 12.55 4.16
N ASN A 113 19.40 12.56 4.56
CA ASN A 113 18.91 13.34 5.71
C ASN A 113 19.18 12.61 7.03
N PHE A 114 20.40 12.78 7.56
CA PHE A 114 20.87 12.13 8.78
C PHE A 114 19.98 12.38 10.00
N ASN A 115 19.49 13.61 10.20
CA ASN A 115 18.66 13.96 11.34
C ASN A 115 17.36 13.15 11.36
N THR A 116 16.71 13.01 10.20
CA THR A 116 15.48 12.21 10.10
C THR A 116 15.75 10.71 10.25
N VAL A 117 16.89 10.20 9.79
CA VAL A 117 17.32 8.81 10.03
C VAL A 117 17.47 8.52 11.53
N VAL A 118 18.18 9.38 12.26
CA VAL A 118 18.35 9.26 13.72
C VAL A 118 17.01 9.36 14.44
N GLN A 119 16.11 10.24 13.98
CA GLN A 119 14.77 10.34 14.53
C GLN A 119 13.98 9.03 14.33
N CYS A 120 13.99 8.45 13.14
CA CYS A 120 13.29 7.18 12.88
C CYS A 120 13.88 6.01 13.69
N GLN A 121 15.20 5.96 13.90
CA GLN A 121 15.81 4.98 14.81
C GLN A 121 15.26 5.10 16.23
N ARG A 122 15.10 6.32 16.76
CA ARG A 122 14.51 6.56 18.08
C ARG A 122 13.03 6.19 18.15
N GLU A 123 12.31 6.35 17.04
CA GLU A 123 10.91 5.93 16.89
C GLU A 123 10.76 4.40 16.74
N GLY A 124 11.86 3.64 16.75
CA GLY A 124 11.85 2.17 16.75
C GLY A 124 11.98 1.53 15.37
N ALA A 125 12.39 2.28 14.34
CA ALA A 125 12.66 1.70 13.02
C ALA A 125 13.88 0.76 13.06
N ASP A 126 13.79 -0.39 12.39
CA ASP A 126 14.96 -1.24 12.18
C ASP A 126 15.85 -0.68 11.07
N ILE A 127 16.96 -0.05 11.45
CA ILE A 127 17.98 0.48 10.53
C ILE A 127 18.81 -0.59 9.83
N ASN A 128 18.78 -1.83 10.32
CA ASN A 128 19.56 -2.94 9.76
C ASN A 128 18.74 -3.82 8.84
N ALA A 129 17.48 -3.45 8.55
CA ALA A 129 16.64 -4.15 7.60
C ALA A 129 17.34 -4.18 6.23
N LYS A 130 17.91 -5.33 5.87
CA LYS A 130 18.55 -5.53 4.58
C LYS A 130 17.46 -5.43 3.51
N ASN A 131 17.71 -4.62 2.48
CA ASN A 131 16.86 -4.60 1.29
C ASN A 131 16.81 -6.02 0.69
N CYS A 132 15.64 -6.45 0.19
CA CYS A 132 15.51 -7.68 -0.61
C CYS A 132 16.12 -7.57 -2.02
N HIS A 133 16.74 -6.43 -2.33
CA HIS A 133 17.60 -6.23 -3.48
C HIS A 133 19.01 -6.03 -2.94
N GLY A 134 19.75 -7.14 -2.83
CA GLY A 134 21.21 -7.12 -2.80
C GLY A 134 21.76 -6.86 -4.19
#